data_AF-A0A2S7RXN6-F1
#
_entry.id   AF-A0A2S7RXN6-F1
#
_cell.length_a   1.000
_cell.length_b   1.000
_cell.length_c   1.000
_cell.angle_alpha   90.00
_cell.angle_beta   90.00
_cell.angle_gamma   90.00
#
_symmetry.space_group_name_H-M   'P 1'
#
loop_
_entity.id
_entity.type
_entity.pdbx_description
1 polymer ?
#
loop_
_entity_poly.entity_id
_entity_poly.type
_entity_poly.pdbx_seq_one_letter_code
_entity_poly.pdbx_strand_id
1 'polypeptide(L)'
;MNKTTATLTVGSTEILSATVSPETATDKSVKFTSSDETIATVTPVQGKVTAIKVGATTVTATTVNGKTATCEVTVTAASEG
;
A
#
# COMPACT_ATOMS: atom_id res chain seq x y z
N MET A 1 -0.60 1.38 9.64
CA MET A 1 -1.27 1.84 8.40
C MET A 1 -2.66 2.32 8.76
N ASN A 2 -3.21 3.27 8.01
CA ASN A 2 -4.60 3.73 8.15
C ASN A 2 -5.63 2.69 7.70
N LYS A 3 -5.25 1.80 6.78
CA LYS A 3 -6.09 0.73 6.22
C LYS A 3 -5.35 -0.60 6.26
N THR A 4 -6.09 -1.68 6.55
CA THR A 4 -5.63 -3.08 6.47
C THR A 4 -6.14 -3.79 5.23
N THR A 5 -7.11 -3.20 4.53
CA THR A 5 -7.68 -3.70 3.29
C THR A 5 -8.00 -2.52 2.38
N ALA A 6 -7.75 -2.63 1.08
CA ALA A 6 -8.09 -1.64 0.07
C ALA A 6 -8.64 -2.34 -1.17
N THR A 7 -9.70 -1.78 -1.75
CA THR A 7 -10.27 -2.28 -3.00
C THR A 7 -10.08 -1.21 -4.07
N LEU A 8 -9.41 -1.58 -5.15
CA LEU A 8 -9.12 -0.70 -6.26
C LEU A 8 -9.62 -1.29 -7.57
N THR A 9 -10.04 -0.44 -8.49
CA THR A 9 -10.24 -0.83 -9.88
C THR A 9 -8.92 -0.79 -10.65
N VAL A 10 -8.75 -1.65 -11.65
CA VAL A 10 -7.59 -1.59 -12.57
C VAL A 10 -7.40 -0.16 -13.09
N GLY A 11 -6.18 0.34 -13.02
CA GLY A 11 -5.82 1.71 -13.40
C GLY A 11 -6.02 2.76 -12.30
N SER A 12 -6.68 2.41 -11.19
CA SER A 12 -6.84 3.30 -10.04
C SER A 12 -5.62 3.30 -9.12
N THR A 13 -5.48 4.37 -8.33
CA THR A 13 -4.41 4.50 -7.35
C THR A 13 -4.96 4.88 -5.98
N GLU A 14 -4.37 4.35 -4.92
CA GLU A 14 -4.73 4.60 -3.52
C GLU A 14 -3.47 4.95 -2.75
N ILE A 15 -3.53 5.90 -1.84
CA ILE A 15 -2.39 6.27 -0.99
C ILE A 15 -2.60 5.65 0.39
N LEU A 16 -1.68 4.78 0.79
CA LEU A 16 -1.63 4.21 2.13
C LEU A 16 -0.78 5.09 3.03
N SER A 17 -1.40 5.66 4.05
CA SER A 17 -0.73 6.50 5.03
C SER A 17 -0.38 5.68 6.26
N ALA A 18 0.90 5.63 6.60
CA ALA A 18 1.38 5.05 7.86
C ALA A 18 1.82 6.19 8.78
N THR A 19 1.05 6.44 9.83
CA THR A 19 1.42 7.39 10.88
C THR A 19 2.44 6.75 11.82
N VAL A 20 3.63 7.33 11.88
CA VAL A 20 4.68 6.97 12.86
C VAL A 20 4.51 7.88 14.07
N SER A 21 4.27 7.29 15.25
CA SER A 21 4.11 8.01 16.51
C SER A 21 5.19 7.58 17.50
N PRO A 22 5.82 8.50 18.27
CA PRO A 22 5.47 9.92 18.40
C PRO A 22 5.88 10.78 17.19
N GLU A 23 5.20 11.92 16.98
CA GLU A 23 5.48 12.87 15.89
C GLU A 23 6.92 13.43 15.93
N THR A 24 7.60 13.29 17.07
CA THR A 24 9.01 13.64 17.28
C THR A 24 9.99 12.60 16.75
N ALA A 25 9.52 11.50 16.17
CA ALA A 25 10.38 10.52 15.52
C ALA A 25 11.22 11.21 14.44
N THR A 26 12.54 11.24 14.63
CA THR A 26 13.51 11.86 13.71
C THR A 26 13.45 11.19 12.35
N ASP A 27 13.26 9.87 12.34
CA ASP A 27 13.08 9.07 11.13
C ASP A 27 11.64 8.56 11.03
N LYS A 28 10.84 9.27 10.22
CA LYS A 28 9.49 8.85 9.80
C LYS A 28 9.51 8.01 8.52
N SER A 29 10.68 7.47 8.18
CA SER A 29 10.85 6.63 7.00
C SER A 29 10.05 5.35 7.16
N VAL A 30 9.09 5.15 6.26
CA VAL A 30 8.32 3.92 6.12
C VAL A 30 8.61 3.37 4.74
N LYS A 31 8.94 2.08 4.68
CA LYS A 31 9.18 1.35 3.45
C LYS A 31 7.97 0.49 3.13
N PHE A 32 7.31 0.75 2.01
CA PHE A 32 6.23 -0.09 1.50
C PHE A 32 6.77 -1.08 0.46
N THR A 33 6.25 -2.30 0.49
CA THR A 33 6.60 -3.38 -0.43
C THR A 33 5.34 -4.12 -0.84
N SER A 34 5.20 -4.45 -2.12
CA SER A 34 4.10 -5.26 -2.64
C SER A 34 4.56 -6.71 -2.74
N SER A 35 3.68 -7.66 -2.41
CA SER A 35 3.90 -9.09 -2.68
C SER A 35 3.94 -9.36 -4.18
N ASP A 36 3.04 -8.70 -4.93
CA ASP A 36 2.84 -8.95 -6.36
C ASP A 36 2.70 -7.63 -7.13
N GLU A 37 3.82 -7.16 -7.67
CA GLU A 37 3.88 -5.93 -8.48
C GLU A 37 3.14 -6.06 -9.83
N THR A 38 2.85 -7.28 -10.29
CA THR A 38 2.04 -7.51 -11.51
C THR A 38 0.55 -7.22 -11.30
N ILE A 39 0.07 -7.26 -10.05
CA ILE A 39 -1.33 -7.00 -9.67
C ILE A 39 -1.45 -5.55 -9.20
N ALA A 40 -0.63 -5.15 -8.25
CA ALA A 40 -0.52 -3.76 -7.83
C ALA A 40 0.91 -3.41 -7.40
N THR A 41 1.40 -2.26 -7.87
CA THR A 41 2.69 -1.71 -7.45
C THR A 41 2.48 -0.75 -6.28
N VAL A 42 3.46 -0.62 -5.40
CA VAL A 42 3.43 0.37 -4.31
C VAL A 42 4.70 1.20 -4.30
N THR A 43 4.55 2.51 -4.10
CA THR A 43 5.70 3.41 -3.98
C THR A 43 6.29 3.28 -2.57
N PRO A 44 7.56 2.84 -2.42
CA PRO A 44 8.13 2.49 -1.12
C PRO A 44 8.21 3.64 -0.13
N VAL A 45 8.28 4.89 -0.59
CA VAL A 45 8.37 6.08 0.29
C VAL A 45 7.02 6.79 0.45
N GLN A 46 6.22 6.81 -0.60
CA GLN A 46 4.98 7.58 -0.68
C GLN A 46 3.75 6.77 -0.24
N GLY A 47 3.85 5.44 -0.20
CA GLY A 47 2.73 4.54 0.09
C GLY A 47 1.67 4.52 -1.02
N LYS A 48 1.97 5.07 -2.20
CA LYS A 48 1.04 5.10 -3.33
C LYS A 48 0.97 3.73 -4.01
N VAL A 49 -0.17 3.06 -3.85
CA VAL A 49 -0.53 1.81 -4.51
C VAL A 49 -1.18 2.11 -5.85
N THR A 50 -0.75 1.42 -6.91
CA THR A 50 -1.31 1.52 -8.27
C THR A 50 -1.78 0.15 -8.72
N ALA A 51 -3.07 0.04 -9.01
CA ALA A 51 -3.68 -1.19 -9.49
C ALA A 51 -3.39 -1.38 -10.97
N ILE A 52 -2.76 -2.51 -11.33
CA ILE A 52 -2.34 -2.83 -12.69
C ILE A 52 -3.22 -3.92 -13.29
N LYS A 53 -3.52 -4.97 -12.52
CA LYS A 53 -4.26 -6.13 -13.00
C LYS A 53 -5.20 -6.65 -11.92
N VAL A 54 -6.34 -7.17 -12.36
CA VAL A 54 -7.31 -7.87 -11.49
C VAL A 54 -6.63 -9.00 -10.75
N GLY A 55 -6.84 -9.05 -9.44
CA GLY A 55 -6.22 -10.01 -8.52
C GLY A 55 -6.17 -9.46 -7.10
N ALA A 56 -5.60 -10.24 -6.18
CA ALA A 56 -5.36 -9.81 -4.81
C ALA A 56 -3.85 -9.83 -4.54
N THR A 57 -3.35 -8.80 -3.87
CA THR A 57 -1.95 -8.70 -3.45
C THR A 57 -1.89 -8.13 -2.04
N THR A 58 -0.79 -8.38 -1.32
CA THR A 58 -0.59 -7.85 0.02
C THR A 58 0.55 -6.83 0.00
N VAL A 59 0.28 -5.65 0.55
CA VAL A 59 1.26 -4.59 0.73
C VAL A 59 1.75 -4.57 2.17
N THR A 60 3.05 -4.70 2.37
CA THR A 60 3.69 -4.64 3.69
C THR A 60 4.43 -3.31 3.85
N ALA A 61 4.03 -2.52 4.85
CA ALA A 61 4.75 -1.35 5.34
C ALA A 61 5.66 -1.76 6.50
N THR A 62 6.93 -1.42 6.41
CA THR A 62 7.91 -1.58 7.48
C THR A 62 8.49 -0.23 7.83
N THR A 63 8.37 0.18 9.09
CA THR A 63 8.99 1.40 9.59
C THR A 63 10.46 1.14 9.93
N VAL A 64 11.28 2.18 9.91
CA VAL A 64 12.68 2.10 10.39
C VAL A 64 12.81 1.65 11.84
N ASN A 65 11.76 1.83 12.65
CA ASN A 65 11.70 1.39 14.04
C ASN A 65 11.39 -0.13 14.17
N GLY A 66 11.30 -0.86 13.06
CA GLY A 66 11.00 -2.29 13.04
C GLY A 66 9.52 -2.64 13.19
N LYS A 67 8.61 -1.65 13.14
CA LYS A 67 7.17 -1.93 13.14
C LYS A 67 6.70 -2.28 11.74
N THR A 68 5.95 -3.36 11.61
CA THR A 68 5.34 -3.78 10.35
C THR A 68 3.82 -3.58 10.37
N ALA A 69 3.25 -3.31 9.21
CA ALA A 69 1.81 -3.28 8.97
C ALA A 69 1.53 -3.87 7.60
N THR A 70 0.46 -4.64 7.48
CA THR A 70 0.05 -5.27 6.22
C THR A 70 -1.29 -4.70 5.77
N CYS A 71 -1.45 -4.53 4.45
CA CYS A 71 -2.68 -4.10 3.81
C CYS A 71 -2.98 -5.02 2.63
N GLU A 72 -4.14 -5.66 2.64
CA GLU A 72 -4.60 -6.51 1.55
C GLU A 72 -5.26 -5.63 0.47
N VAL A 73 -4.72 -5.69 -0.75
CA VAL A 73 -5.17 -4.90 -1.89
C VAL A 73 -5.88 -5.83 -2.85
N THR A 74 -7.19 -5.65 -2.98
CA THR A 74 -8.02 -6.36 -3.97
C THR A 74 -8.21 -5.46 -5.18
N VAL A 75 -7.73 -5.91 -6.33
CA VAL A 75 -7.93 -5.24 -7.61
C VAL A 75 -9.08 -5.90 -8.35
N THR A 76 -10.14 -5.13 -8.62
CA THR A 76 -11.27 -5.55 -9.44
C THR A 76 -11.15 -4.97 -10.85
N ALA A 77 -11.77 -5.61 -11.84
CA ALA A 77 -11.86 -5.03 -13.17
C ALA A 77 -12.56 -3.67 -13.06
N ALA A 78 -12.00 -2.64 -13.72
CA ALA A 78 -12.80 -1.45 -13.99
C ALA A 78 -13.97 -1.92 -14.85
N SER A 79 -15.19 -1.83 -14.33
CA SER A 79 -16.37 -2.10 -15.13
C SER A 79 -16.38 -1.08 -16.26
N GLU A 80 -15.94 -1.49 -17.45
CA GLU A 80 -16.26 -0.77 -18.69
C GLU A 80 -17.78 -0.90 -18.86
N GLY A 81 -18.50 0.15 -18.46
CA GLY A 81 -19.89 0.37 -18.83
C GLY A 81 -19.99 0.97 -20.22
#